data_AF-A0A937TMY1-F1
#
_entry.id   AF-A0A937TMY1-F1
#
_cell.length_a   1.000
_cell.length_b   1.000
_cell.length_c   1.000
_cell.angle_alpha   90.00
_cell.angle_beta   90.00
_cell.angle_gamma   90.00
#
_symmetry.space_group_name_H-M   'P 1'
#
loop_
_entity.id
_entity.type
_entity.pdbx_description
1 polymer ?
#
loop_
_entity_poly.entity_id
_entity_poly.type
_entity_poly.pdbx_seq_one_letter_code
_entity_poly.pdbx_strand_id
1 'polypeptide(L)' 'MRKLIQQGQSFSLIYATYNRDSQTSDGIQIVYRAILLPAAKGDDVSHADDKLFYRDQEINLPRVYCSR' A
#
# COMPACT_ATOMS: atom_id res chain seq x y z
N MET A 1 10.40 -0.15 -8.68
CA MET A 1 9.53 0.81 -7.95
C MET A 1 9.60 2.23 -8.51
N ARG A 2 10.74 2.95 -8.49
CA ARG A 2 10.87 4.34 -9.04
C ARG A 2 10.33 4.53 -10.47
N LYS A 3 10.59 3.56 -11.36
CA LYS A 3 10.14 3.60 -12.77
C LYS A 3 8.61 3.54 -12.93
N LEU A 4 7.94 2.77 -12.07
CA LEU A 4 6.48 2.63 -12.07
C LEU A 4 5.78 3.87 -11.49
N ILE A 5 6.37 4.50 -10.47
CA ILE A 5 5.91 5.80 -9.92
C ILE A 5 5.94 6.88 -11.01
N GLN A 6 7.04 6.95 -11.78
CA GLN A 6 7.20 7.93 -12.86
C GLN A 6 6.21 7.73 -14.01
N GLN A 7 5.78 6.48 -14.27
CA GLN A 7 4.84 6.17 -15.34
C GLN A 7 3.37 6.36 -14.93
N GLY A 8 3.08 6.57 -13.64
CA GLY A 8 1.71 6.74 -13.14
C GLY A 8 0.81 5.54 -13.45
N GLN A 9 1.38 4.37 -13.74
CA GLN A 9 0.61 3.20 -14.14
C GLN A 9 -0.20 2.69 -12.96
N SER A 10 -1.47 2.39 -13.23
CA SER A 10 -2.34 1.73 -12.28
C SER A 10 -1.98 0.26 -12.17
N PHE A 11 -2.11 -0.28 -10.97
CA PHE A 11 -1.96 -1.70 -10.69
C PHE A 11 -3.08 -2.19 -9.78
N SER A 12 -3.27 -3.50 -9.73
CA SER A 12 -4.19 -4.15 -8.81
C SER A 12 -3.41 -4.95 -7.77
N LEU A 13 -3.92 -5.00 -6.54
CA LEU A 13 -3.30 -5.70 -5.42
C LEU A 13 -4.37 -6.43 -4.61
N ILE A 14 -4.06 -7.65 -4.20
CA ILE A 14 -4.88 -8.43 -3.29
C ILE A 14 -4.00 -8.81 -2.10
N TYR A 15 -4.45 -8.50 -0.89
CA TYR A 15 -3.73 -8.83 0.34
C TYR A 15 -4.68 -9.11 1.49
N ALA A 16 -4.27 -9.97 2.41
CA ALA A 16 -4.98 -10.16 3.66
C ALA A 16 -4.46 -9.17 4.71
N THR A 17 -5.35 -8.60 5.51
CA THR A 17 -5.00 -7.76 6.65
C THR A 17 -5.28 -8.49 7.95
N TYR A 18 -4.32 -8.43 8.87
CA TYR A 18 -4.44 -8.98 10.21
C TYR A 18 -4.24 -7.85 11.21
N ASN A 19 -5.25 -7.61 12.04
CA ASN A 19 -5.16 -6.68 13.14
C ASN A 19 -4.60 -7.40 14.37
N ARG A 20 -3.37 -7.03 14.74
CA ARG A 20 -2.66 -7.66 15.86
C ARG A 20 -3.23 -7.28 17.22
N ASP A 21 -3.78 -6.08 17.36
CA ASP A 21 -4.31 -5.59 18.63
C ASP A 21 -5.62 -6.30 19.00
N SER A 22 -6.49 -6.53 18.02
CA SER A 22 -7.73 -7.30 18.19
C SER A 22 -7.57 -8.80 17.95
N GLN A 23 -6.39 -9.24 17.49
CA GLN A 23 -6.11 -10.60 17.03
C GLN A 23 -7.08 -11.12 15.95
N THR A 24 -7.66 -10.23 15.17
CA THR A 24 -8.65 -10.57 14.13
C THR A 24 -8.08 -10.40 12.74
N SER A 25 -8.41 -11.34 11.86
CA SER A 25 -8.24 -11.15 10.43
C SER A 25 -9.35 -10.23 9.93
N ASP A 26 -8.98 -9.05 9.41
CA ASP A 26 -9.94 -8.12 8.81
C ASP A 26 -10.37 -8.56 7.39
N GLY A 27 -9.88 -9.71 6.95
CA GLY A 27 -10.24 -10.35 5.69
C GLY A 27 -9.29 -10.03 4.54
N ILE A 28 -9.74 -10.35 3.33
CA ILE A 28 -9.02 -10.08 2.08
C ILE A 28 -9.42 -8.70 1.57
N GLN A 29 -8.44 -7.83 1.40
CA GLN A 29 -8.57 -6.54 0.73
C GLN A 29 -8.19 -6.69 -0.73
N ILE A 30 -9.06 -6.23 -1.63
CA ILE A 30 -8.83 -6.19 -3.07
C ILE A 30 -8.82 -4.73 -3.49
N VAL A 31 -7.75 -4.31 -4.15
CA VAL A 31 -7.59 -2.97 -4.73
C VAL A 31 -7.46 -3.13 -6.23
N TYR A 32 -8.45 -2.67 -6.99
CA TYR A 32 -8.44 -2.81 -8.45
C TYR A 32 -7.62 -1.72 -9.15
N ARG A 33 -7.59 -0.50 -8.60
CA ARG A 33 -6.91 0.65 -9.21
C ARG A 33 -6.07 1.41 -8.18
N ALA A 34 -4.81 1.02 -8.04
CA ALA A 34 -3.83 1.68 -7.21
C ALA A 34 -2.78 2.41 -8.05
N ILE A 35 -2.31 3.57 -7.59
CA ILE A 35 -1.12 4.25 -8.14
C ILE A 35 -0.02 4.25 -7.09
N LEU A 36 1.20 3.86 -7.48
CA LEU A 36 2.35 3.87 -6.59
C LEU A 36 2.70 5.29 -6.18
N LEU A 37 2.88 5.50 -4.89
CA LEU A 37 3.36 6.75 -4.33
C LEU A 37 4.86 6.63 -4.02
N PRO A 38 5.63 7.74 -4.12
CA PRO A 38 6.94 7.79 -3.50
C PRO A 38 6.81 7.55 -1.98
N ALA A 39 7.85 6.96 -1.37
CA ALA A 39 7.86 6.72 0.06
C ALA A 39 7.50 8.00 0.85
N ALA A 40 6.68 7.84 1.89
CA ALA A 40 6.29 8.94 2.74
C ALA A 40 7.54 9.61 3.36
N LYS A 41 7.53 10.95 3.44
CA LYS A 41 8.63 11.73 4.02
C LYS A 41 8.58 11.62 5.55
N GLY A 42 9.71 11.31 6.21
CA GLY A 42 9.83 11.30 7.68
C GLY A 42 10.08 9.91 8.27
N ASP A 43 9.52 9.64 9.46
CA ASP A 43 9.73 8.39 10.23
C ASP A 43 9.25 7.12 9.49
N ASP A 44 8.36 7.27 8.51
CA ASP A 44 7.85 6.19 7.66
C ASP A 44 8.88 5.57 6.72
N VAL A 45 10.05 6.21 6.56
CA VAL A 45 11.19 5.71 5.76
C VAL A 45 11.81 4.46 6.40
N SER A 46 11.61 4.25 7.70
CA SER A 46 12.06 3.04 8.39
C SER A 46 11.38 1.81 7.77
N HIS A 47 12.17 0.87 7.28
CA HIS A 47 11.71 -0.33 6.55
C HIS A 47 10.89 0.00 5.28
N ALA A 48 11.18 1.10 4.60
CA ALA A 48 10.47 1.48 3.38
C ALA A 48 10.56 0.41 2.28
N ASP A 49 11.61 -0.42 2.27
CA ASP A 49 11.76 -1.52 1.33
C ASP A 49 10.71 -2.64 1.56
N ASP A 50 10.20 -2.77 2.78
CA ASP A 50 9.17 -3.74 3.16
C ASP A 50 7.73 -3.17 3.02
N LYS A 51 7.63 -1.90 2.61
CA LYS A 51 6.38 -1.13 2.53
C LYS A 51 6.04 -0.76 1.09
N LEU A 52 4.77 -0.92 0.75
CA LEU A 52 4.19 -0.46 -0.50
C LEU A 52 3.30 0.76 -0.23
N PHE A 53 3.78 1.93 -0.62
CA PHE A 53 3.01 3.17 -0.57
C PHE A 53 2.22 3.33 -1.86
N TYR A 54 0.90 3.47 -1.77
CA TYR A 54 0.06 3.62 -2.94
C TYR A 54 -1.18 4.46 -2.62
N ARG A 55 -1.80 5.03 -3.65
CA ARG A 55 -3.11 5.67 -3.56
C ARG A 55 -4.13 4.74 -4.21
N ASP A 56 -5.14 4.36 -3.46
CA ASP A 56 -6.31 3.71 -4.03
C ASP A 56 -7.13 4.77 -4.77
N GLN A 57 -7.36 4.58 -6.07
CA GLN A 57 -8.09 5.53 -6.89
C GLN A 57 -9.61 5.43 -6.72
N GLU A 58 -10.14 4.31 -6.24
CA GLU A 58 -11.60 4.13 -6.08
C GLU A 58 -12.11 4.95 -4.89
N ILE A 59 -11.38 4.89 -3.78
CA ILE A 59 -11.68 5.68 -2.57
C ILE A 59 -10.84 6.94 -2.45
N ASN A 60 -9.91 7.15 -3.39
CA ASN A 60 -9.04 8.31 -3.49
C ASN A 60 -8.11 8.57 -2.28
N LEU A 61 -7.83 7.55 -1.47
CA LEU A 61 -7.06 7.64 -0.23
C LEU A 61 -5.65 7.03 -0.36
N PRO A 62 -4.62 7.65 0.24
CA PRO A 62 -3.30 7.04 0.38
C PRO A 62 -3.37 5.87 1.37
N ARG A 63 -2.73 4.76 1.02
CA ARG A 63 -2.60 3.55 1.83
C ARG A 63 -1.15 3.07 1.84
N VAL A 64 -0.81 2.36 2.90
CA VAL A 64 0.50 1.70 3.05
C VAL A 64 0.23 0.25 3.35
N TYR A 65 0.75 -0.63 2.51
CA TYR A 65 0.78 -2.07 2.78
C TYR A 65 2.18 -2.45 3.30
N CYS A 66 2.25 -3.19 4.40
CA CYS A 66 3.50 -3.75 4.91
C CYS A 66 3.46 -5.27 4.74
N SER A 67 4.48 -5.85 4.10
CA SER A 67 4.66 -7.30 4.10
C SER A 67 5.46 -7.67 5.35
N ARG A 68 4.78 -7.99 6.45
CA ARG A 68 5.40 -8.51 7.68
C ARG A 68 4.73 -9.81 8.08
#